data_AF-A0A098QS19-F1
#
_entry.id   AF-A0A098QS19-F1
#
_cell.length_a   1.000
_cell.length_b   1.000
_cell.length_c   1.000
_cell.angle_alpha   90.00
_cell.angle_beta   90.00
_cell.angle_gamma   90.00
#
_symmetry.space_group_name_H-M   'P 1'
#
loop_
_entity.id
_entity.type
_entity.pdbx_description
1 polymer ?
#
loop_
_entity_poly.entity_id
_entity_poly.type
_entity_poly.pdbx_seq_one_letter_code
_entity_poly.pdbx_strand_id
1 'polypeptide(L)'
;MKSKNEWRTDKEYVSIVADLLAQPAVQKLANYTQHHHSTRLQHSIAVSYDSYKIAKKMHLDYRSTARAGLLHDLFYYDWRTTKFNLGTHAFIHPRVALRNAEKLTPLNKKEKDIILKHMFGATLAVPRYPESLIVSLVDDFEAEHEFFGPLRAKMRRKIKKRRMRTTW
;
A
#
# COMPACT_ATOMS: atom_id res chain seq x y z
N MET A 1 13.05 12.45 -3.99
CA MET A 1 13.21 11.02 -3.66
C MET A 1 12.87 10.93 -2.18
N LYS A 2 11.63 10.53 -1.83
CA LYS A 2 11.24 10.41 -0.42
C LYS A 2 12.12 9.34 0.25
N SER A 3 12.55 9.59 1.48
CA SER A 3 13.38 8.65 2.23
C SER A 3 12.58 7.38 2.53
N LYS A 4 13.17 6.20 2.33
CA LYS A 4 12.54 4.87 2.53
C LYS A 4 11.96 4.64 3.94
N ASN A 5 12.18 5.55 4.90
CA ASN A 5 11.75 5.41 6.29
C ASN A 5 11.24 6.73 6.91
N GLU A 6 10.82 7.71 6.10
CA GLU A 6 10.32 9.01 6.60
C GLU A 6 9.18 8.84 7.64
N TRP A 7 8.32 7.84 7.43
CA TRP A 7 7.22 7.49 8.32
C TRP A 7 7.66 7.24 9.77
N ARG A 8 8.90 6.79 10.01
CA ARG A 8 9.41 6.51 11.37
C ARG A 8 9.64 7.79 12.19
N THR A 9 9.82 8.91 11.52
CA THR A 9 10.06 10.21 12.18
C THR A 9 8.78 10.99 12.46
N ASP A 10 7.67 10.63 11.82
CA ASP A 10 6.35 11.19 12.13
C ASP A 10 5.77 10.47 13.35
N LYS A 11 5.99 11.07 14.53
CA LYS A 11 5.54 10.50 15.82
C LYS A 11 4.03 10.29 15.88
N GLU A 12 3.25 11.15 15.23
CA GLU A 12 1.80 11.03 15.25
C GLU A 12 1.36 9.84 14.40
N TYR A 13 1.85 9.73 13.17
CA TYR A 13 1.59 8.57 12.33
C TYR A 13 1.99 7.27 13.03
N VAL A 14 3.22 7.21 13.57
CA VAL A 14 3.69 6.04 14.32
C VAL A 14 2.74 5.70 15.46
N SER A 15 2.30 6.68 16.25
CA SER A 15 1.37 6.44 17.36
C SER A 15 0.02 5.85 16.93
N ILE A 16 -0.44 6.16 15.71
CA ILE A 16 -1.74 5.70 15.17
C ILE A 16 -1.70 4.24 14.72
N VAL A 17 -0.53 3.77 14.25
CA VAL A 17 -0.37 2.45 13.63
C VAL A 17 0.53 1.51 14.42
N ALA A 18 1.16 1.95 15.52
CA ALA A 18 2.12 1.16 16.29
C ALA A 18 1.54 -0.16 16.81
N ASP A 19 0.29 -0.15 17.27
CA ASP A 19 -0.44 -1.35 17.72
C ASP A 19 -0.57 -2.40 16.61
N LEU A 20 -0.83 -1.94 15.38
CA LEU A 20 -0.96 -2.80 14.20
C LEU A 20 0.40 -3.28 13.70
N LEU A 21 1.40 -2.39 13.66
CA LEU A 21 2.76 -2.77 13.27
C LEU A 21 3.37 -3.78 14.25
N ALA A 22 3.01 -3.75 15.52
CA ALA A 22 3.46 -4.76 16.48
C ALA A 22 2.86 -6.16 16.25
N GLN A 23 1.79 -6.28 15.46
CA GLN A 23 1.13 -7.56 15.22
C GLN A 23 2.01 -8.50 14.39
N PRO A 24 2.24 -9.76 14.83
CA PRO A 24 2.99 -10.74 14.05
C PRO A 24 2.40 -10.96 12.66
N ALA A 25 1.07 -10.89 12.54
CA ALA A 25 0.34 -11.01 11.29
C ALA A 25 0.74 -9.92 10.29
N VAL A 26 0.83 -8.65 10.73
CA VAL A 26 1.28 -7.54 9.88
C VAL A 26 2.76 -7.68 9.54
N GLN A 27 3.62 -8.01 10.52
CA GLN A 27 5.06 -8.22 10.29
C GLN A 27 5.34 -9.35 9.29
N LYS A 28 4.50 -10.40 9.28
CA LYS A 28 4.62 -11.52 8.34
C LYS A 28 4.54 -11.10 6.87
N LEU A 29 3.93 -9.95 6.56
CA LEU A 29 3.90 -9.39 5.20
C LEU A 29 5.31 -9.10 4.64
N ALA A 30 6.33 -9.01 5.50
CA ALA A 30 7.73 -8.86 5.08
C ALA A 30 8.25 -10.08 4.28
N ASN A 31 7.62 -11.24 4.42
CA ASN A 31 8.04 -12.47 3.75
C ASN A 31 7.42 -12.65 2.36
N TYR A 32 6.58 -11.71 1.92
CA TYR A 32 5.90 -11.79 0.64
C TYR A 32 6.36 -10.68 -0.29
N THR A 33 6.91 -11.06 -1.44
CA THR A 33 7.38 -10.12 -2.46
C THR A 33 6.21 -9.37 -3.09
N GLN A 34 6.36 -8.05 -3.18
CA GLN A 34 5.51 -7.15 -3.95
C GLN A 34 6.30 -6.69 -5.19
N HIS A 35 5.68 -6.78 -6.37
CA HIS A 35 6.17 -6.31 -7.68
C HIS A 35 7.68 -6.42 -8.02
N HIS A 36 8.45 -7.36 -7.46
CA HIS A 36 9.86 -7.72 -7.75
C HIS A 36 10.92 -7.30 -6.72
N HIS A 37 10.77 -6.19 -5.97
CA HIS A 37 11.86 -5.67 -5.12
C HIS A 37 11.44 -5.10 -3.76
N SER A 38 10.15 -4.94 -3.51
CA SER A 38 9.57 -4.55 -2.23
C SER A 38 8.95 -5.77 -1.57
N THR A 39 8.76 -5.70 -0.26
CA THR A 39 7.90 -6.64 0.45
C THR A 39 6.50 -6.04 0.57
N ARG A 40 5.47 -6.87 0.73
CA ARG A 40 4.11 -6.39 0.94
C ARG A 40 4.01 -5.49 2.17
N LEU A 41 4.81 -5.77 3.21
CA LEU A 41 4.91 -4.89 4.37
C LEU A 41 5.40 -3.47 4.00
N GLN A 42 6.46 -3.38 3.19
CA GLN A 42 6.99 -2.08 2.76
C GLN A 42 5.97 -1.30 1.94
N HIS A 43 5.29 -1.98 1.03
CA HIS A 43 4.23 -1.43 0.20
C HIS A 43 3.06 -0.91 1.05
N SER A 44 2.50 -1.74 1.94
CA SER A 44 1.39 -1.33 2.81
C SER A 44 1.75 -0.16 3.73
N ILE A 45 3.00 -0.09 4.23
CA ILE A 45 3.48 1.06 5.01
C ILE A 45 3.56 2.33 4.15
N ALA A 46 4.05 2.23 2.92
CA ALA A 46 4.15 3.36 2.01
C ALA A 46 2.76 3.92 1.68
N VAL A 47 1.83 3.05 1.27
CA VAL A 47 0.44 3.40 0.97
C VAL A 47 -0.25 4.02 2.18
N SER A 48 -0.10 3.42 3.36
CA SER A 48 -0.63 3.93 4.62
C SER A 48 -0.13 5.34 4.94
N TYR A 49 1.18 5.56 4.90
CA TYR A 49 1.78 6.84 5.29
C TYR A 49 1.48 7.97 4.32
N ASP A 50 1.56 7.72 3.01
CA ASP A 50 1.25 8.74 2.02
C ASP A 50 -0.25 9.09 1.99
N SER A 51 -1.13 8.09 2.15
CA SER A 51 -2.57 8.31 2.29
C SER A 51 -2.92 9.10 3.55
N TYR A 52 -2.29 8.77 4.69
CA TYR A 52 -2.42 9.52 5.94
C TYR A 52 -2.08 11.01 5.75
N LYS A 53 -0.97 11.33 5.09
CA LYS A 53 -0.56 12.72 4.85
C LYS A 53 -1.57 13.47 3.98
N ILE A 54 -2.08 12.83 2.93
CA ILE A 54 -3.08 13.43 2.04
C ILE A 54 -4.38 13.67 2.82
N ALA A 55 -4.90 12.65 3.49
CA ALA A 55 -6.13 12.76 4.29
C ALA A 55 -6.00 13.84 5.37
N LYS A 56 -4.85 13.93 6.05
CA LYS A 56 -4.58 14.95 7.07
C LYS A 56 -4.58 16.36 6.48
N LYS A 57 -3.92 16.55 5.33
CA LYS A 57 -3.92 17.83 4.61
C LYS A 57 -5.32 18.24 4.14
N MET A 58 -6.18 17.27 3.85
CA MET A 58 -7.58 17.49 3.44
C MET A 58 -8.56 17.56 4.61
N HIS A 59 -8.08 17.54 5.87
CA HIS A 59 -8.93 17.53 7.07
C HIS A 59 -9.93 16.37 7.12
N LEU A 60 -9.57 15.23 6.55
CA LEU A 60 -10.34 13.98 6.58
C LEU A 60 -9.92 13.10 7.78
N ASP A 61 -10.55 11.93 7.92
CA ASP A 61 -10.21 10.96 8.97
C ASP A 61 -8.91 10.23 8.64
N TYR A 62 -7.81 10.94 8.87
CA TYR A 62 -6.46 10.46 8.61
C TYR A 62 -6.07 9.30 9.53
N ARG A 63 -6.72 9.13 10.68
CA ARG A 63 -6.50 8.00 11.59
C ARG A 63 -7.01 6.70 10.99
N SER A 64 -8.28 6.67 10.59
CA SER A 64 -8.85 5.52 9.87
C SER A 64 -8.10 5.25 8.57
N THR A 65 -7.70 6.30 7.86
CA THR A 65 -6.91 6.19 6.62
C THR A 65 -5.59 5.48 6.84
N ALA A 66 -4.81 5.91 7.85
CA ALA A 66 -3.53 5.28 8.18
C ALA A 66 -3.71 3.81 8.52
N ARG A 67 -4.62 3.50 9.44
CA ARG A 67 -4.85 2.13 9.93
C ARG A 67 -5.29 1.20 8.81
N ALA A 68 -6.33 1.59 8.07
CA ALA A 68 -6.86 0.77 6.98
C ALA A 68 -5.89 0.67 5.80
N GLY A 69 -5.18 1.75 5.47
CA GLY A 69 -4.11 1.73 4.47
C GLY A 69 -2.98 0.77 4.82
N LEU A 70 -2.68 0.55 6.10
CA LEU A 70 -1.68 -0.46 6.52
C LEU A 70 -2.19 -1.89 6.35
N LEU A 71 -3.51 -2.09 6.42
CA LEU A 71 -4.15 -3.41 6.42
C LEU A 71 -4.76 -3.80 5.06
N HIS A 72 -4.76 -2.91 4.06
CA HIS A 72 -5.47 -3.10 2.80
C HIS A 72 -5.03 -4.38 2.06
N ASP A 73 -3.75 -4.73 2.21
CA ASP A 73 -3.07 -5.84 1.54
C ASP A 73 -2.73 -7.00 2.50
N LEU A 74 -3.50 -7.17 3.57
CA LEU A 74 -3.25 -8.18 4.61
C LEU A 74 -3.60 -9.62 4.16
N PHE A 75 -2.82 -10.17 3.24
CA PHE A 75 -2.91 -11.55 2.76
C PHE A 75 -1.54 -12.22 2.59
N TYR A 76 -1.53 -13.55 2.62
CA TYR A 76 -0.34 -14.36 2.87
C TYR A 76 -0.08 -15.43 1.80
N TYR A 77 -0.44 -15.16 0.55
CA TYR A 77 -0.17 -16.03 -0.58
C TYR A 77 0.48 -15.23 -1.71
N ASP A 78 1.12 -15.94 -2.64
CA ASP A 78 1.61 -15.35 -3.89
C ASP A 78 0.51 -15.44 -4.96
N TRP A 79 0.01 -14.30 -5.41
CA TRP A 79 -1.06 -14.20 -6.40
C TRP A 79 -0.63 -14.62 -7.82
N ARG A 80 0.67 -14.68 -8.09
CA ARG A 80 1.19 -15.15 -9.38
C ARG A 80 0.96 -16.65 -9.55
N THR A 81 1.13 -17.41 -8.47
CA THR A 81 1.00 -18.88 -8.45
C THR A 81 -0.34 -19.34 -7.88
N THR A 82 -0.87 -18.64 -6.88
CA THR A 82 -2.16 -18.98 -6.25
C THR A 82 -3.30 -18.38 -7.05
N LYS A 83 -4.16 -19.24 -7.62
CA LYS A 83 -5.37 -18.84 -8.34
C LYS A 83 -6.60 -19.30 -7.59
N PHE A 84 -7.62 -18.46 -7.57
CA PHE A 84 -8.92 -18.76 -6.98
C PHE A 84 -9.95 -18.95 -8.10
N ASN A 85 -10.82 -19.94 -7.96
CA ASN A 85 -11.94 -20.14 -8.89
C ASN A 85 -13.08 -19.14 -8.68
N LEU A 86 -13.03 -18.35 -7.60
CA LEU A 86 -14.08 -17.42 -7.16
C LEU A 86 -13.93 -16.00 -7.74
N GLY A 87 -12.88 -15.73 -8.52
CA GLY A 87 -12.68 -14.43 -9.17
C GLY A 87 -11.22 -14.05 -9.38
N THR A 88 -11.01 -12.86 -9.94
CA THR A 88 -9.67 -12.29 -10.14
C THR A 88 -8.99 -11.97 -8.82
N HIS A 89 -7.66 -11.84 -8.84
CA HIS A 89 -6.92 -11.42 -7.64
C HIS A 89 -7.47 -10.13 -7.04
N ALA A 90 -7.63 -9.10 -7.88
CA ALA A 90 -8.18 -7.78 -7.53
C ALA A 90 -9.56 -7.85 -6.85
N PHE A 91 -10.36 -8.87 -7.17
CA PHE A 91 -11.65 -9.09 -6.51
C PHE A 91 -11.51 -9.84 -5.18
N ILE A 92 -10.61 -10.82 -5.10
CA ILE A 92 -10.51 -11.72 -3.95
C ILE A 92 -9.69 -11.12 -2.81
N HIS A 93 -8.55 -10.50 -3.09
CA HIS A 93 -7.63 -10.09 -2.02
C HIS A 93 -8.19 -9.00 -1.10
N PRO A 94 -9.00 -8.02 -1.54
CA PRO A 94 -9.59 -7.05 -0.61
C PRO A 94 -10.51 -7.72 0.42
N ARG A 95 -11.21 -8.78 0.02
CA ARG A 95 -12.08 -9.58 0.90
C ARG A 95 -11.27 -10.43 1.88
N VAL A 96 -10.18 -11.02 1.40
CA VAL A 96 -9.27 -11.78 2.27
C VAL A 96 -8.60 -10.85 3.28
N ALA A 97 -8.10 -9.71 2.83
CA ALA A 97 -7.49 -8.69 3.67
C ALA A 97 -8.46 -8.17 4.73
N LEU A 98 -9.70 -7.83 4.35
CA LEU A 98 -10.73 -7.41 5.29
C LEU A 98 -10.99 -8.48 6.36
N ARG A 99 -11.20 -9.73 5.95
CA ARG A 99 -11.45 -10.83 6.90
C ARG A 99 -10.27 -11.10 7.83
N ASN A 100 -9.04 -10.89 7.36
CA ASN A 100 -7.85 -11.02 8.21
C ASN A 100 -7.73 -9.83 9.17
N ALA A 101 -8.02 -8.62 8.71
CA ALA A 101 -7.96 -7.40 9.51
C ALA A 101 -9.00 -7.42 10.64
N GLU A 102 -10.23 -7.89 10.36
CA GLU A 102 -11.29 -8.06 11.37
C GLU A 102 -10.93 -9.05 12.49
N LYS A 103 -9.97 -9.95 12.27
CA LYS A 103 -9.45 -10.85 13.31
C LYS A 103 -8.37 -10.20 14.17
N LEU A 104 -7.71 -9.14 13.69
CA LEU A 104 -6.62 -8.47 14.40
C LEU A 104 -7.09 -7.29 15.23
N THR A 105 -8.11 -6.56 14.76
CA THR A 105 -8.55 -5.32 15.40
C THR A 105 -10.02 -5.03 15.06
N PRO A 106 -10.78 -4.36 15.94
CA PRO A 106 -12.07 -3.79 15.57
C PRO A 106 -11.91 -2.76 14.45
N LEU A 107 -12.73 -2.88 13.41
CA LEU A 107 -12.72 -1.95 12.28
C LEU A 107 -14.02 -1.15 12.22
N ASN A 108 -13.91 0.15 12.03
CA ASN A 108 -15.05 1.02 11.79
C ASN A 108 -15.53 0.92 10.32
N LYS A 109 -16.68 1.52 10.02
CA LYS A 109 -17.31 1.44 8.68
C LYS A 109 -16.41 1.97 7.56
N LYS A 110 -15.58 2.97 7.84
CA LYS A 110 -14.67 3.59 6.87
C LYS A 110 -13.45 2.71 6.63
N GLU A 111 -12.84 2.19 7.70
CA GLU A 111 -11.71 1.26 7.58
C GLU A 111 -12.08 0.02 6.77
N LYS A 112 -13.28 -0.54 7.02
CA LYS A 112 -13.78 -1.68 6.23
C LYS A 112 -13.98 -1.33 4.76
N ASP A 113 -14.52 -0.15 4.45
CA ASP A 113 -14.74 0.31 3.08
C ASP A 113 -13.41 0.56 2.34
N ILE A 114 -12.43 1.18 3.02
CA ILE A 114 -11.06 1.36 2.49
C ILE A 114 -10.47 0.00 2.11
N ILE A 115 -10.42 -0.95 3.05
CA ILE A 115 -9.79 -2.25 2.81
C ILE A 115 -10.53 -3.01 1.70
N LEU A 116 -11.85 -3.00 1.68
CA LEU A 116 -12.62 -3.77 0.70
C LEU A 116 -12.56 -3.19 -0.72
N LYS A 117 -12.33 -1.88 -0.86
CA LYS A 117 -12.50 -1.16 -2.14
C LYS A 117 -11.27 -0.41 -2.62
N HIS A 118 -10.09 -0.69 -2.05
CA HIS A 118 -8.83 -0.09 -2.50
C HIS A 118 -8.45 -0.46 -3.95
N MET A 119 -9.07 -1.50 -4.53
CA MET A 119 -8.91 -1.88 -5.95
C MET A 119 -9.94 -1.19 -6.87
N PHE A 120 -10.25 0.09 -6.62
CA PHE A 120 -11.17 0.83 -7.49
C PHE A 120 -10.54 1.02 -8.89
N GLY A 121 -11.36 0.97 -9.94
CA GLY A 121 -10.87 0.95 -11.33
C GLY A 121 -10.50 -0.46 -11.83
N ALA A 122 -9.92 -1.31 -10.98
CA ALA A 122 -9.74 -2.74 -11.26
C ALA A 122 -10.98 -3.58 -10.90
N THR A 123 -11.85 -3.06 -10.02
CA THR A 123 -13.12 -3.65 -9.62
C THR A 123 -14.26 -2.63 -9.76
N LEU A 124 -15.50 -3.12 -9.88
CA LEU A 124 -16.71 -2.27 -9.92
C LEU A 124 -17.13 -1.75 -8.53
N ALA A 125 -16.38 -2.07 -7.46
CA ALA A 125 -16.73 -1.66 -6.11
C ALA A 125 -16.38 -0.18 -5.89
N VAL A 126 -17.39 0.69 -5.91
CA VAL A 126 -17.19 2.14 -5.80
C VAL A 126 -16.89 2.54 -4.35
N PRO A 127 -15.74 3.20 -4.07
CA PRO A 127 -15.40 3.77 -2.77
C PRO A 127 -16.51 4.67 -2.22
N ARG A 128 -16.93 4.47 -0.98
CA ARG A 128 -17.99 5.29 -0.37
C ARG A 128 -17.44 6.58 0.23
N TYR A 129 -16.20 6.54 0.72
CA TYR A 129 -15.58 7.64 1.45
C TYR A 129 -14.42 8.23 0.64
N PRO A 130 -14.15 9.54 0.75
CA PRO A 130 -12.97 10.16 0.15
C PRO A 130 -11.67 9.47 0.57
N GLU A 131 -11.58 9.04 1.83
CA GLU A 131 -10.42 8.29 2.35
C GLU A 131 -10.21 6.96 1.62
N SER A 132 -11.29 6.27 1.25
CA SER A 132 -11.22 5.03 0.44
C SER A 132 -10.69 5.30 -0.97
N LEU A 133 -11.09 6.42 -1.59
CA LEU A 133 -10.55 6.82 -2.89
C LEU A 133 -9.07 7.22 -2.78
N ILE A 134 -8.67 7.93 -1.73
CA ILE A 134 -7.27 8.29 -1.49
C ILE A 134 -6.40 7.03 -1.42
N VAL A 135 -6.77 6.05 -0.58
CA VAL A 135 -5.99 4.82 -0.42
C VAL A 135 -5.91 4.06 -1.74
N SER A 136 -7.01 3.96 -2.49
CA SER A 136 -7.02 3.29 -3.79
C SER A 136 -6.06 3.94 -4.80
N LEU A 137 -6.09 5.27 -4.92
CA LEU A 137 -5.23 5.98 -5.87
C LEU A 137 -3.74 5.92 -5.47
N VAL A 138 -3.46 5.98 -4.16
CA VAL A 138 -2.08 5.86 -3.65
C VAL A 138 -1.56 4.45 -3.84
N ASP A 139 -2.40 3.43 -3.64
CA ASP A 139 -2.07 2.02 -3.87
C ASP A 139 -1.65 1.77 -5.33
N ASP A 140 -2.50 2.18 -6.28
CA ASP A 140 -2.20 2.08 -7.72
C ASP A 140 -0.89 2.80 -8.07
N PHE A 141 -0.68 4.02 -7.53
CA PHE A 141 0.52 4.80 -7.78
C PHE A 141 1.80 4.12 -7.23
N GLU A 142 1.74 3.60 -6.00
CA GLU A 142 2.88 2.90 -5.40
C GLU A 142 3.17 1.59 -6.13
N ALA A 143 2.14 0.82 -6.53
CA ALA A 143 2.29 -0.38 -7.33
C ALA A 143 2.97 -0.10 -8.68
N GLU A 144 2.58 0.97 -9.38
CA GLU A 144 3.25 1.41 -10.59
C GLU A 144 4.70 1.85 -10.34
N HIS A 145 4.93 2.66 -9.31
CA HIS A 145 6.27 3.17 -9.01
C HIS A 145 7.23 2.04 -8.60
N GLU A 146 6.77 1.05 -7.85
CA GLU A 146 7.50 -0.16 -7.52
C GLU A 146 7.84 -0.97 -8.78
N PHE A 147 6.88 -1.10 -9.70
CA PHE A 147 7.06 -1.84 -10.95
C PHE A 147 8.06 -1.15 -11.91
N PHE A 148 7.96 0.17 -12.09
CA PHE A 148 8.78 0.92 -13.05
C PHE A 148 10.06 1.52 -12.46
N GLY A 149 10.19 1.60 -11.13
CA GLY A 149 11.34 2.17 -10.44
C GLY A 149 12.71 1.62 -10.89
N PRO A 150 12.89 0.28 -10.98
CA PRO A 150 14.14 -0.32 -11.45
C PRO A 150 14.48 0.06 -12.90
N LEU A 151 13.48 0.11 -13.78
CA LEU A 151 13.65 0.48 -15.18
C LEU A 151 14.02 1.96 -15.32
N ARG A 152 13.34 2.84 -14.58
CA ARG A 152 13.64 4.29 -14.54
C ARG A 152 15.04 4.56 -13.98
N ALA A 153 15.47 3.84 -12.95
CA ALA A 153 16.82 3.94 -12.40
C ALA A 153 17.89 3.48 -13.42
N LYS A 154 17.64 2.37 -14.13
CA LYS A 154 18.51 1.85 -15.19
C LYS A 154 18.62 2.85 -16.35
N MET A 155 17.52 3.45 -16.78
CA MET A 155 17.48 4.50 -17.81
C MET A 155 18.25 5.76 -17.37
N ARG A 156 18.02 6.28 -16.15
CA ARG A 156 18.75 7.43 -15.60
C ARG A 156 20.26 7.19 -15.57
N ARG A 157 20.71 6.01 -15.13
CA ARG A 157 22.13 5.63 -15.14
C ARG A 157 22.70 5.60 -16.57
N LYS A 158 21.94 5.08 -17.54
CA LYS A 158 22.35 5.02 -18.96
C LYS A 158 22.46 6.41 -19.59
N ILE A 159 21.54 7.32 -19.27
CA ILE A 159 21.58 8.73 -19.71
C ILE A 159 22.76 9.47 -19.09
N LYS A 160 23.01 9.32 -17.77
CA LYS A 160 24.17 9.92 -17.08
C LYS A 160 25.51 9.42 -17.69
N LYS A 161 25.61 8.11 -17.97
CA LYS A 161 26.79 7.52 -18.62
C LYS A 161 26.99 8.00 -20.07
N ARG A 162 25.90 8.28 -20.80
CA ARG A 162 25.97 8.89 -22.15
C ARG A 162 26.42 10.35 -22.11
N ARG A 163 25.86 11.17 -21.21
CA ARG A 163 26.26 12.58 -21.07
C ARG A 163 27.74 12.75 -20.72
N MET A 164 28.31 11.88 -19.88
CA MET A 164 29.75 11.89 -19.56
C MET A 164 30.67 11.44 -20.71
N ARG A 165 30.14 10.75 -21.74
CA ARG A 165 30.93 10.34 -22.93
C ARG A 165 30.95 11.40 -24.03
N THR A 166 30.09 12.40 -23.96
CA THR A 166 29.97 13.52 -24.91
C THR A 166 30.63 14.81 -24.41
N THR A 167 31.32 14.77 -23.26
CA THR A 167 32.05 15.90 -22.66
C THR A 167 33.57 15.70 -22.70
N TRP A 168 34.07 15.08 -23.77
CA TRP A 168 35.48 15.01 -24.14
C TRP A 168 35.60 15.35 -25.62
#